data_AF-W5MGW9-F1
#
_entry.id   AF-W5MGW9-F1
#
_cell.length_a   1.000
_cell.length_b   1.000
_cell.length_c   1.000
_cell.angle_alpha   90.00
_cell.angle_beta   90.00
_cell.angle_gamma   90.00
#
_symmetry.space_group_name_H-M   'P 1'
#
loop_
_entity.id
_entity.type
_entity.pdbx_description
1 polymer ?
#
loop_
_entity_poly.entity_id
_entity_poly.type
_entity_poly.pdbx_seq_one_letter_code
_entity_poly.pdbx_strand_id
1 'polypeptide(L)'
;VLSELINSLYAPGQKPIKKIQHSDMAFKQMEQVSQFLQASERYGVVKTDIFQTVDLWEGKDLAAVQRTLMALGNLAVTKNDGNYRGDPNWFHNLLEGVGDARQPQSSLENLALKSRKAQENRRDFSDDQLKEGQSVIGLQMGTNKGASQAGMTGYGRPRQII
;
A
#
# COMPACT_ATOMS: atom_id res chain seq x y z
N VAL A 1 8.89 -4.93 -14.82
CA VAL A 1 8.04 -5.02 -13.61
C VAL A 1 7.23 -3.75 -13.36
N LEU A 2 7.76 -2.64 -12.83
CA LEU A 2 6.92 -1.47 -12.45
C LEU A 2 6.07 -0.90 -13.60
N SER A 3 6.66 -0.74 -14.79
CA SER A 3 5.92 -0.28 -15.96
C SER A 3 4.84 -1.26 -16.41
N GLU A 4 5.03 -2.56 -16.21
CA GLU A 4 4.05 -3.59 -16.52
C GLU A 4 2.91 -3.58 -15.50
N LEU A 5 3.25 -3.39 -14.22
CA LEU A 5 2.29 -3.26 -13.12
C LEU A 5 1.30 -2.13 -13.44
N ILE A 6 1.77 -0.91 -13.69
CA ILE A 6 0.86 0.21 -13.97
C ILE A 6 0.10 -0.01 -15.28
N ASN A 7 0.73 -0.55 -16.33
CA ASN A 7 0.03 -0.84 -17.59
C ASN A 7 -1.07 -1.89 -17.44
N SER A 8 -0.95 -2.83 -16.49
CA SER A 8 -1.97 -3.84 -16.23
C SER A 8 -3.26 -3.25 -15.66
N LEU A 9 -3.17 -2.08 -15.01
CA LEU A 9 -4.30 -1.37 -14.42
C LEU A 9 -5.10 -0.55 -15.45
N TYR A 10 -4.63 -0.48 -16.71
CA TYR A 10 -5.30 0.26 -17.78
C TYR A 10 -5.84 -0.69 -18.86
N ALA A 11 -6.85 -0.25 -19.59
CA ALA A 11 -7.36 -0.98 -20.75
C ALA A 11 -6.28 -1.09 -21.84
N PRO A 12 -6.30 -2.12 -22.70
CA PRO A 12 -5.26 -2.36 -23.72
C PRO A 12 -4.95 -1.17 -24.64
N GLY A 13 -5.88 -0.22 -24.82
CA GLY A 13 -5.70 1.01 -25.60
C GLY A 13 -5.34 2.28 -24.80
N GLN A 14 -5.31 2.22 -23.47
CA GLN A 14 -5.06 3.38 -22.59
C GLN A 14 -3.78 3.24 -21.76
N LYS A 15 -2.88 2.33 -22.15
CA LYS A 15 -1.62 2.09 -21.43
C LYS A 15 -0.78 3.37 -21.36
N PRO A 16 -0.43 3.87 -20.16
CA PRO A 16 0.35 5.09 -20.01
C PRO A 16 1.79 4.92 -20.51
N ILE A 17 2.38 3.73 -20.37
CA ILE A 17 3.76 3.45 -20.78
C ILE A 17 3.73 2.58 -22.04
N LYS A 18 3.90 3.20 -23.21
CA LYS A 18 3.76 2.53 -24.52
C LYS A 18 4.93 1.60 -24.85
N LYS A 19 6.16 1.98 -24.47
CA LYS A 19 7.39 1.26 -24.82
C LYS A 19 8.18 0.95 -23.56
N ILE A 20 8.17 -0.31 -23.16
CA ILE A 20 9.01 -0.83 -22.08
C ILE A 20 10.35 -1.19 -22.72
N GLN A 21 11.41 -0.49 -22.33
CA GLN A 21 12.77 -0.78 -22.80
C GLN A 21 13.55 -1.45 -21.68
N HIS A 22 14.34 -2.46 -22.03
CA HIS A 22 15.33 -3.03 -21.14
C HIS A 22 16.68 -2.39 -21.48
N SER A 23 17.27 -1.68 -20.52
CA SER A 23 18.58 -1.08 -20.68
C SER A 23 19.29 -1.04 -19.34
N ASP A 24 20.60 -1.29 -19.35
CA ASP A 24 21.47 -1.21 -18.17
C ASP A 24 21.95 0.23 -17.90
N MET A 25 21.54 1.19 -18.73
CA MET A 25 21.90 2.59 -18.55
C MET A 25 21.07 3.20 -17.42
N ALA A 26 21.76 3.65 -16.37
CA ALA A 26 21.15 4.29 -15.20
C ALA A 26 20.12 5.36 -15.56
N PHE A 27 20.46 6.28 -16.47
CA PHE A 27 19.54 7.33 -16.92
C PHE A 27 18.23 6.77 -17.51
N LYS A 28 18.31 5.71 -18.33
CA LYS A 28 17.11 5.10 -18.94
C LYS A 28 16.26 4.39 -17.90
N GLN A 29 16.87 3.72 -16.92
CA GLN A 29 16.14 3.08 -15.82
C GLN A 29 15.47 4.13 -14.92
N MET A 30 16.17 5.23 -14.59
CA MET A 30 15.63 6.36 -13.84
C MET A 30 14.46 7.03 -14.58
N GLU A 31 14.56 7.21 -15.90
CA GLU A 31 13.47 7.73 -16.73
C GLU A 31 12.25 6.80 -16.70
N GLN A 32 12.46 5.49 -16.77
CA GLN A 32 11.38 4.50 -16.69
C GLN A 32 10.68 4.52 -15.33
N VAL A 33 11.42 4.70 -14.24
CA VAL A 33 10.84 4.91 -12.90
C VAL A 33 10.01 6.19 -12.89
N SER A 34 10.52 7.30 -13.44
CA SER A 34 9.78 8.57 -13.53
C SER A 34 8.46 8.41 -14.30
N GLN A 35 8.46 7.68 -15.42
CA GLN A 35 7.23 7.39 -16.18
C GLN A 35 6.21 6.59 -15.36
N PHE A 36 6.66 5.65 -14.53
CA PHE A 36 5.79 4.92 -13.61
C PHE A 36 5.18 5.84 -12.54
N LEU A 37 5.98 6.75 -11.95
CA LEU A 37 5.50 7.69 -10.93
C LEU A 37 4.42 8.63 -11.49
N GLN A 38 4.66 9.20 -12.67
CA GLN A 38 3.69 10.06 -13.35
C GLN A 38 2.40 9.30 -13.68
N ALA A 39 2.50 8.04 -14.13
CA ALA A 39 1.34 7.21 -14.41
C ALA A 39 0.57 6.85 -13.13
N SER A 40 1.27 6.61 -12.02
CA SER A 40 0.66 6.33 -10.72
C SER A 40 -0.08 7.56 -10.16
N GLU A 41 0.50 8.75 -10.30
CA GLU A 41 -0.16 10.02 -9.95
C GLU A 41 -1.44 10.22 -10.77
N ARG A 42 -1.37 10.01 -12.10
CA ARG A 42 -2.54 10.08 -12.99
C ARG A 42 -3.57 9.01 -12.70
N TYR A 43 -3.15 7.87 -12.17
CA TYR A 43 -4.07 6.84 -11.69
C TYR A 43 -4.77 7.29 -10.41
N GLY A 44 -4.23 8.25 -9.66
CA GLY A 44 -4.87 8.85 -8.48
C GLY A 44 -4.17 8.54 -7.17
N VAL A 45 -2.94 8.02 -7.20
CA VAL A 45 -2.10 7.92 -5.99
C VAL A 45 -1.79 9.33 -5.49
N VAL A 46 -1.99 9.56 -4.18
CA VAL A 46 -1.74 10.86 -3.56
C VAL A 46 -0.25 11.15 -3.60
N LYS A 47 0.13 12.40 -3.94
CA LYS A 47 1.54 12.82 -4.05
C LYS A 47 2.38 12.54 -2.80
N THR A 48 1.77 12.57 -1.62
CA THR A 48 2.43 12.25 -0.34
C THR A 48 2.89 10.80 -0.26
N ASP A 49 2.24 9.91 -1.01
CA ASP A 49 2.53 8.49 -1.05
C ASP A 49 3.39 8.11 -2.26
N ILE A 50 3.78 9.06 -3.14
CA ILE A 50 4.63 8.80 -4.31
C ILE A 50 6.10 8.89 -3.90
N PHE A 51 6.84 7.79 -4.09
CA PHE A 51 8.28 7.76 -3.88
C PHE A 51 9.06 8.54 -4.95
N GLN A 52 10.31 8.92 -4.66
CA GLN A 52 11.21 9.59 -5.60
C GLN A 52 12.10 8.57 -6.32
N THR A 53 12.52 8.85 -7.56
CA THR A 53 13.38 7.92 -8.32
C THR A 53 14.62 7.45 -7.54
N VAL A 54 15.22 8.31 -6.71
CA VAL A 54 16.38 7.98 -5.86
C VAL A 54 16.06 6.95 -4.77
N ASP A 55 14.81 6.90 -4.30
CA ASP A 55 14.39 5.98 -3.22
C ASP A 55 14.46 4.52 -3.68
N LEU A 56 14.16 4.29 -4.95
CA LEU A 56 14.25 2.96 -5.59
C LEU A 56 15.62 2.73 -6.24
N TRP A 57 16.15 3.72 -6.96
CA TRP A 57 17.36 3.56 -7.76
C TRP A 57 18.62 3.45 -6.90
N GLU A 58 18.73 4.28 -5.86
CA GLU A 58 19.85 4.25 -4.91
C GLU A 58 19.50 3.51 -3.61
N GLY A 59 18.26 3.00 -3.50
CA GLY A 59 17.78 2.26 -2.33
C GLY A 59 17.63 3.11 -1.06
N LYS A 60 17.42 4.43 -1.19
CA LYS A 60 17.38 5.36 -0.04
C LYS A 60 16.18 5.17 0.88
N ASP A 61 14.99 4.93 0.32
CA ASP A 61 13.75 4.72 1.08
C ASP A 61 12.85 3.69 0.37
N LEU A 62 13.20 2.42 0.49
CA LEU A 62 12.37 1.32 -0.03
C LEU A 62 11.00 1.25 0.67
N ALA A 63 10.85 1.83 1.87
CA ALA A 63 9.56 1.90 2.53
C ALA A 63 8.62 2.87 1.80
N ALA A 64 9.13 3.97 1.23
CA ALA A 64 8.34 4.85 0.35
C ALA A 64 7.83 4.10 -0.87
N VAL A 65 8.69 3.31 -1.50
CA VAL A 65 8.32 2.46 -2.63
C VAL A 65 7.18 1.51 -2.24
N GLN A 66 7.29 0.85 -1.10
CA GLN A 66 6.24 -0.03 -0.59
C GLN A 66 4.92 0.72 -0.33
N ARG A 67 4.96 1.93 0.27
CA ARG A 67 3.77 2.76 0.50
C ARG A 67 3.06 3.10 -0.81
N THR A 68 3.81 3.54 -1.83
CA THR A 68 3.24 3.84 -3.15
C THR A 68 2.56 2.62 -3.77
N LEU A 69 3.19 1.45 -3.70
CA LEU A 69 2.63 0.22 -4.24
C LEU A 69 1.37 -0.24 -3.50
N MET A 70 1.34 -0.09 -2.17
CA MET A 70 0.13 -0.37 -1.38
C MET A 70 -1.01 0.60 -1.72
N ALA A 71 -0.73 1.90 -1.82
CA ALA A 71 -1.72 2.91 -2.20
C ALA A 71 -2.27 2.66 -3.62
N LEU A 72 -1.40 2.34 -4.57
CA LEU A 72 -1.79 2.00 -5.95
C LEU A 72 -2.67 0.75 -6.00
N GLY A 73 -2.31 -0.30 -5.25
CA GLY A 73 -3.06 -1.55 -5.18
C GLY A 73 -4.45 -1.37 -4.56
N ASN A 74 -4.54 -0.64 -3.45
CA ASN A 74 -5.82 -0.29 -2.82
C ASN A 74 -6.73 0.47 -3.80
N LEU A 75 -6.18 1.45 -4.51
CA LEU A 75 -6.93 2.24 -5.48
C LEU A 75 -7.40 1.39 -6.68
N ALA A 76 -6.59 0.42 -7.11
CA ALA A 76 -6.96 -0.48 -8.19
C ALA A 76 -8.13 -1.41 -7.81
N VAL A 77 -8.16 -1.90 -6.57
CA VAL A 77 -9.27 -2.72 -6.07
C VAL A 77 -10.56 -1.90 -5.93
N THR A 78 -10.46 -0.66 -5.43
CA THR A 78 -11.65 0.17 -5.17
C THR A 78 -12.28 0.78 -6.42
N LYS A 79 -11.50 1.00 -7.49
CA LYS A 79 -12.02 1.56 -8.76
C LYS A 79 -13.02 0.66 -9.48
N ASN A 80 -12.98 -0.65 -9.24
CA ASN A 80 -13.92 -1.63 -9.80
C ASN A 80 -14.17 -1.48 -11.32
N ASP A 81 -13.12 -1.09 -12.07
CA ASP A 81 -13.15 -0.87 -13.53
C ASP A 81 -13.03 -2.17 -14.33
N GLY A 82 -12.82 -3.31 -13.65
CA GLY A 82 -12.61 -4.63 -14.25
C GLY A 82 -11.20 -4.82 -14.82
N ASN A 83 -10.29 -3.86 -14.62
CA ASN A 83 -8.91 -3.94 -15.10
C ASN A 83 -7.97 -4.58 -14.09
N TYR A 84 -8.28 -4.50 -12.79
CA TYR A 84 -7.54 -5.20 -11.76
C TYR A 84 -7.77 -6.72 -11.87
N ARG A 85 -6.68 -7.48 -11.98
CA ARG A 85 -6.68 -8.95 -12.17
C ARG A 85 -6.06 -9.74 -11.01
N GLY A 86 -5.73 -9.08 -9.90
CA GLY A 86 -5.19 -9.76 -8.71
C GLY A 86 -6.29 -10.28 -7.78
N ASP A 87 -5.90 -10.94 -6.69
CA ASP A 87 -6.83 -11.34 -5.64
C ASP A 87 -7.16 -10.10 -4.76
N PRO A 88 -8.43 -9.65 -4.72
CA PRO A 88 -8.82 -8.51 -3.87
C PRO A 88 -8.49 -8.72 -2.38
N ASN A 89 -8.39 -9.98 -1.92
CA ASN A 89 -8.06 -10.29 -0.54
C ASN A 89 -6.61 -9.94 -0.16
N TRP A 90 -5.72 -9.66 -1.13
CA TRP A 90 -4.36 -9.21 -0.86
C TRP A 90 -4.28 -7.82 -0.23
N PHE A 91 -5.36 -7.04 -0.34
CA PHE A 91 -5.46 -5.68 0.18
C PHE A 91 -6.46 -5.56 1.34
N HIS A 92 -7.00 -6.69 1.83
CA HIS A 92 -7.87 -6.71 3.00
C HIS A 92 -7.06 -6.42 4.28
N ASN A 93 -7.62 -5.50 5.10
CA ASN A 93 -7.11 -4.91 6.35
C ASN A 93 -6.54 -3.48 6.28
N LEU A 94 -6.81 -2.67 5.23
CA LEU A 94 -6.43 -1.24 5.24
C LEU A 94 -7.57 -0.25 4.98
N LEU A 95 -8.84 -0.70 5.02
CA LEU A 95 -10.02 0.16 4.90
C LEU A 95 -10.93 0.10 6.15
N GLU A 96 -10.37 -0.18 7.33
CA GLU A 96 -11.00 0.26 8.59
C GLU A 96 -10.33 1.59 9.00
N GLY A 97 -10.76 2.71 8.42
CA GLY A 97 -10.20 4.00 8.85
C GLY A 97 -10.48 5.26 8.06
N VAL A 98 -11.16 5.20 6.91
CA VAL A 98 -11.63 6.41 6.22
C VAL A 98 -13.16 6.40 6.24
N GLY A 99 -13.70 6.84 7.37
CA GLY A 99 -15.14 7.07 7.53
C GLY A 99 -15.55 8.30 6.74
N ASP A 100 -16.24 8.09 5.63
CA ASP A 100 -17.10 9.11 5.04
C ASP A 100 -18.44 9.09 5.80
N ALA A 101 -18.73 10.20 6.46
CA ALA A 101 -19.99 10.41 7.16
C ALA A 101 -21.05 10.79 6.12
N ARG A 102 -22.00 9.88 5.87
CA ARG A 102 -23.47 10.13 5.74
C ARG A 102 -24.19 9.04 4.92
N GLN A 103 -24.98 8.17 5.59
CA GLN A 103 -26.42 7.86 5.35
C GLN A 103 -26.87 6.48 5.91
N PRO A 104 -28.19 6.29 6.17
CA PRO A 104 -28.68 5.58 7.34
C PRO A 104 -28.94 4.08 7.17
N GLN A 105 -29.05 3.44 8.33
CA GLN A 105 -29.20 2.01 8.58
C GLN A 105 -30.57 1.45 8.14
N SER A 106 -30.59 0.59 7.13
CA SER A 106 -31.64 -0.43 6.98
C SER A 106 -31.28 -1.47 5.91
N SER A 107 -30.33 -2.37 6.20
CA SER A 107 -30.15 -3.67 5.51
C SER A 107 -29.15 -4.56 6.26
N LEU A 108 -29.28 -4.63 7.59
CA LEU A 108 -28.38 -5.37 8.49
C LEU A 108 -28.68 -6.89 8.59
N GLU A 109 -29.27 -7.52 7.57
CA GLU A 109 -29.53 -8.97 7.61
C GLU A 109 -28.87 -9.81 6.51
N ASN A 110 -28.17 -9.22 5.51
CA ASN A 110 -27.58 -10.02 4.42
C ASN A 110 -26.05 -9.99 4.29
N LEU A 111 -25.31 -9.32 5.19
CA LEU A 111 -23.83 -9.25 5.08
C LEU A 111 -23.09 -10.14 6.10
N ALA A 112 -23.78 -11.10 6.71
CA ALA A 112 -23.16 -12.16 7.50
C ALA A 112 -22.35 -13.19 6.66
N LEU A 113 -21.93 -12.84 5.44
CA LEU A 113 -21.02 -13.65 4.64
C LEU A 113 -19.56 -13.17 4.78
N LYS A 114 -18.92 -13.77 5.79
CA LYS A 114 -17.53 -14.25 5.77
C LYS A 114 -16.44 -13.18 5.77
N SER A 115 -16.26 -12.53 6.91
CA SER A 115 -14.90 -12.20 7.38
C SER A 115 -14.13 -13.52 7.57
N ARG A 116 -13.44 -13.98 6.53
CA ARG A 116 -12.42 -15.02 6.65
C ARG A 116 -11.18 -14.35 7.19
N LYS A 117 -10.70 -14.81 8.36
CA LYS A 117 -9.42 -14.38 8.94
C LYS A 117 -8.36 -14.41 7.84
N ALA A 118 -7.60 -13.32 7.69
CA ALA A 118 -6.48 -13.25 6.76
C ALA A 118 -5.64 -14.53 6.91
N GLN A 119 -5.56 -15.32 5.84
CA GLN A 119 -4.76 -16.54 5.86
C GLN A 119 -3.30 -16.11 5.89
N GLU A 120 -2.63 -16.32 7.01
CA GLU A 120 -1.19 -16.06 7.16
C GLU A 120 -0.46 -16.84 6.06
N ASN A 121 0.11 -16.14 5.09
CA ASN A 121 1.07 -16.74 4.17
C ASN A 121 2.41 -16.76 4.90
N ARG A 122 2.59 -17.74 5.79
CA ARG A 122 3.83 -17.91 6.54
C ARG A 122 4.92 -18.31 5.56
N ARG A 123 5.77 -17.35 5.22
CA ARG A 123 6.97 -17.56 4.40
C ARG A 123 8.13 -17.70 5.36
N ASP A 124 8.81 -18.85 5.30
CA ASP A 124 10.05 -19.05 6.04
C ASP A 124 11.17 -18.35 5.27
N PHE A 125 11.79 -17.36 5.91
CA PHE A 125 12.97 -16.66 5.42
C PHE A 125 14.22 -17.21 6.13
N SER A 126 15.38 -17.17 5.48
CA SER A 126 16.63 -17.54 6.14
C SER A 126 16.98 -16.53 7.24
N ASP A 127 17.75 -16.96 8.24
CA ASP A 127 18.20 -16.09 9.34
C ASP A 127 19.03 -14.90 8.81
N ASP A 128 19.85 -15.14 7.77
CA ASP A 128 20.60 -14.10 7.08
C ASP A 128 19.68 -13.07 6.41
N GLN A 129 18.60 -13.51 5.75
CA GLN A 129 17.63 -12.63 5.12
C GLN A 129 16.83 -11.81 6.15
N LEU A 130 16.51 -12.41 7.31
CA LEU A 130 15.87 -11.70 8.42
C LEU A 130 16.79 -10.64 9.01
N LYS A 131 18.09 -10.94 9.12
CA LYS A 131 19.12 -10.03 9.63
C LYS A 131 19.38 -8.86 8.68
N GLU A 132 19.40 -9.09 7.37
CA GLU A 132 19.49 -8.03 6.35
C GLU A 132 18.29 -7.07 6.44
N GLY A 133 17.09 -7.63 6.65
CA GLY A 133 15.85 -6.86 6.82
C GLY A 133 15.79 -5.99 8.08
N GLN A 134 16.58 -6.27 9.12
CA GLN A 134 16.63 -5.46 10.35
C GLN A 134 17.28 -4.08 10.15
N SER A 135 18.13 -3.94 9.12
CA SER A 135 18.80 -2.66 8.80
C SER A 135 17.87 -1.65 8.12
N VAL A 136 16.78 -2.13 7.51
CA VAL A 136 15.72 -1.31 6.94
C VAL A 136 14.79 -0.91 8.09
N ILE A 137 14.90 0.32 8.57
CA ILE A 137 13.97 0.88 9.55
C ILE A 137 12.59 0.92 8.90
N GLY A 138 11.80 -0.14 9.12
CA GLY A 138 10.43 -0.20 8.65
C GLY A 138 9.64 0.96 9.24
N LEU A 139 8.70 1.51 8.47
CA LEU A 139 7.56 2.15 9.11
C LEU A 139 7.06 1.19 10.17
N GLN A 140 6.97 1.65 11.41
CA GLN A 140 6.44 0.85 12.49
C GLN A 140 4.97 0.59 12.18
N MET A 141 4.70 -0.45 11.40
CA MET A 141 3.39 -1.08 11.24
C MET A 141 3.14 -1.75 12.58
N GLY A 142 2.80 -0.92 13.57
CA GLY A 142 2.72 -1.31 14.97
C GLY A 142 1.78 -2.48 15.11
N THR A 143 2.25 -3.57 15.71
CA THR A 143 1.35 -4.64 16.12
C THR A 143 0.59 -4.16 17.35
N ASN A 144 -0.73 -4.04 17.22
CA ASN A 144 -1.64 -3.72 18.32
C ASN A 144 -1.85 -4.93 19.27
N LYS A 145 -1.13 -6.05 19.07
CA LYS A 145 -1.21 -7.27 19.89
C LYS A 145 -0.84 -7.08 21.37
N GLY A 146 -0.31 -5.92 21.76
CA GLY A 146 -0.09 -5.54 23.16
C GLY A 146 -0.76 -4.23 23.59
N ALA A 147 -1.46 -3.53 22.68
CA ALA A 147 -2.16 -2.29 23.01
C ALA A 147 -3.52 -2.61 23.63
N SER A 148 -3.51 -3.16 24.86
CA SER A 148 -4.75 -3.27 25.62
C SER A 148 -5.19 -1.87 26.05
N GLN A 149 -6.46 -1.51 25.80
CA GLN A 149 -7.07 -0.30 26.33
C GLN A 149 -7.22 -0.32 27.86
N ALA A 150 -6.78 -1.40 28.53
CA ALA A 150 -6.70 -1.45 29.99
C ALA A 150 -5.53 -0.57 30.46
N GLY A 151 -5.77 0.74 30.51
CA GLY A 151 -4.81 1.74 30.99
C GLY A 151 -4.84 3.08 30.26
N MET A 152 -5.51 3.20 29.11
CA MET A 152 -5.72 4.50 28.47
C MET A 152 -6.78 5.28 29.24
N THR A 153 -6.35 6.09 30.21
CA THR A 153 -7.21 7.08 30.87
C THR A 153 -7.71 8.05 29.81
N GLY A 154 -9.03 8.20 29.69
CA GLY A 154 -9.66 9.15 28.78
C GLY A 154 -9.15 10.58 28.97
N TYR A 155 -9.15 11.34 27.88
CA TYR A 155 -8.83 12.76 27.87
C TYR A 155 -9.65 13.48 28.96
N GLY A 156 -8.96 14.08 29.94
CA GLY A 156 -9.58 14.95 30.95
C GLY A 156 -9.26 14.71 32.43
N ARG A 157 -8.31 13.83 32.80
CA ARG A 157 -7.88 13.74 34.22
C ARG A 157 -7.06 14.98 34.62
N PRO A 158 -7.47 15.79 35.61
CA PRO A 158 -6.65 16.88 36.10
C PRO A 158 -5.38 16.33 36.76
N ARG A 159 -4.25 17.01 36.52
CA ARG A 159 -2.95 16.67 37.10
C ARG A 159 -3.03 16.86 38.63
N GLN A 160 -2.80 15.81 39.41
CA GLN A 160 -2.56 15.96 40.84
C GLN A 160 -1.19 16.61 41.05
N ILE A 161 -1.19 17.76 41.69
CA ILE A 161 0.01 18.43 42.20
C ILE A 161 0.16 17.97 43.66
N ILE A 162 1.31 17.40 44.00
CA ILE A 162 1.82 17.31 45.37
C ILE A 162 3.14 18.07 45.38
#